data_AF-A0A7Y2D8Q7-F1
#
_entry.id   AF-A0A7Y2D8Q7-F1
#
_cell.length_a   1.000
_cell.length_b   1.000
_cell.length_c   1.000
_cell.angle_alpha   90.00
_cell.angle_beta   90.00
_cell.angle_gamma   90.00
#
_symmetry.space_group_name_H-M   'P 1'
#
loop_
_entity.id
_entity.type
_entity.pdbx_description
1 polymer ?
#
loop_
_entity_poly.entity_id
_entity_poly.type
_entity_poly.pdbx_seq_one_letter_code
_entity_poly.pdbx_strand_id
1 'polypeptide(L)'
;MAAVYAWILGSPARSLGVLATALGRYDLAEAHFEVALETNEHIRAPYWTARTQLEFAEMLHERGASSDLSRADALVQRARQVAHKRGYQGLLA
;
A
#
# COMPACT_ATOMS: atom_id res chain seq x y z
N MET A 1 2.80 6.91 23.44
CA MET A 1 4.01 6.21 22.92
C MET A 1 3.89 5.75 21.45
N ALA A 2 2.73 5.86 20.78
CA ALA A 2 2.56 5.42 19.38
C ALA A 2 3.23 6.34 18.32
N ALA A 3 3.41 7.63 18.62
CA ALA A 3 3.94 8.61 17.65
C ALA A 3 5.41 8.38 17.25
N VAL A 4 6.22 7.74 18.11
CA VAL A 4 7.64 7.49 17.83
C VAL A 4 7.83 6.30 16.86
N TYR A 5 6.89 5.34 16.84
CA TYR A 5 6.95 4.22 15.88
C TYR A 5 6.56 4.64 14.46
N ALA A 6 5.63 5.58 14.30
CA ALA A 6 5.20 6.09 13.00
C ALA A 6 6.33 6.84 12.26
N TRP A 7 7.17 7.57 12.99
CA TRP A 7 8.26 8.36 12.40
C TRP A 7 9.49 7.56 11.95
N ILE A 8 9.75 6.39 12.55
CA ILE A 8 10.89 5.54 12.16
C ILE A 8 10.56 4.72 10.90
N LEU A 9 9.28 4.52 10.59
CA LEU A 9 8.83 3.58 9.55
C LEU A 9 8.27 4.22 8.28
N GLY A 10 8.00 5.53 8.24
CA GLY A 10 7.30 6.14 7.10
C GLY A 10 7.95 5.93 5.71
N SER A 11 9.28 5.88 5.62
CA SER A 11 10.00 5.62 4.36
C SER A 11 10.23 4.12 4.06
N PRO A 12 10.56 3.24 5.04
CA PRO A 12 10.69 1.79 4.78
C PRO A 12 9.39 0.99 4.86
N ALA A 13 8.27 1.54 5.36
CA ALA A 13 7.04 0.79 5.63
C ALA A 13 6.52 0.03 4.39
N ARG A 14 6.50 0.68 3.21
CA ARG A 14 6.13 0.00 1.96
C ARG A 14 7.04 -1.21 1.68
N SER A 15 8.36 -1.01 1.77
CA SER A 15 9.34 -2.09 1.55
C SER A 15 9.19 -3.23 2.57
N LEU A 16 8.87 -2.91 3.82
CA LEU A 16 8.59 -3.90 4.86
C LEU A 16 7.27 -4.65 4.60
N GLY A 17 6.25 -3.98 4.05
CA GLY A 17 5.02 -4.59 3.57
C GLY A 17 5.31 -5.65 2.51
N VAL A 18 6.03 -5.27 1.45
CA VAL A 18 6.45 -6.19 0.38
C VAL A 18 7.29 -7.36 0.90
N LEU A 19 8.24 -7.11 1.81
CA LEU A 19 9.05 -8.17 2.40
C LEU A 19 8.21 -9.13 3.26
N ALA A 20 7.29 -8.60 4.06
CA ALA A 20 6.39 -9.41 4.87
C ALA A 20 5.46 -10.25 3.99
N THR A 21 4.97 -9.72 2.87
CA THR A 21 4.23 -10.48 1.84
C THR A 21 5.05 -11.66 1.34
N ALA A 22 6.29 -11.42 0.91
CA ALA A 22 7.18 -12.47 0.41
C ALA A 22 7.51 -13.56 1.45
N LEU A 23 7.39 -13.23 2.74
CA LEU A 23 7.56 -14.17 3.86
C LEU A 23 6.25 -14.85 4.31
N GLY A 24 5.13 -14.61 3.63
CA GLY A 24 3.80 -15.13 3.98
C GLY A 24 3.23 -14.54 5.28
N ARG A 25 3.77 -13.42 5.76
CA ARG A 25 3.35 -12.76 7.01
C ARG A 25 2.30 -11.68 6.71
N TYR A 26 1.17 -12.10 6.18
CA TYR A 26 0.22 -11.17 5.57
C TYR A 26 -0.38 -10.13 6.54
N ASP A 27 -0.65 -10.49 7.80
CA ASP A 27 -1.16 -9.52 8.79
C ASP A 27 -0.13 -8.42 9.10
N LEU A 28 1.15 -8.79 9.15
CA LEU A 28 2.24 -7.83 9.32
C LEU A 28 2.44 -6.97 8.07
N ALA A 29 2.31 -7.57 6.89
CA ALA A 29 2.37 -6.86 5.62
C ALA A 29 1.27 -5.79 5.53
N GLU A 30 0.05 -6.14 5.90
CA GLU A 30 -1.12 -5.26 5.96
C GLU A 30 -0.86 -4.05 6.87
N ALA A 31 -0.40 -4.28 8.11
CA ALA A 31 -0.07 -3.19 9.03
C ALA A 31 1.00 -2.24 8.46
N HIS A 32 2.01 -2.78 7.76
CA HIS A 32 3.03 -1.97 7.11
C HIS A 32 2.48 -1.16 5.93
N PHE A 33 1.60 -1.72 5.11
CA PHE A 33 0.97 -0.99 4.02
C PHE A 33 0.05 0.12 4.52
N GLU A 34 -0.70 -0.09 5.61
CA GLU A 34 -1.55 0.94 6.22
C GLU A 34 -0.73 2.13 6.73
N VAL A 35 0.37 1.88 7.43
CA VAL A 35 1.31 2.94 7.87
C VAL A 35 1.92 3.69 6.68
N ALA A 36 2.28 2.97 5.61
CA ALA A 36 2.81 3.59 4.40
C ALA A 36 1.77 4.51 3.72
N LEU A 37 0.51 4.08 3.64
CA LEU A 37 -0.57 4.90 3.08
C LEU A 37 -0.82 6.15 3.92
N GLU A 38 -0.94 6.01 5.25
CA GLU A 38 -1.12 7.13 6.17
C GLU A 38 0.03 8.15 6.03
N THR A 39 1.27 7.66 6.00
CA THR A 39 2.45 8.52 5.83
C THR A 39 2.42 9.25 4.49
N ASN A 40 2.18 8.52 3.39
CA ASN A 40 2.17 9.10 2.04
C ASN A 40 1.08 10.15 1.88
N GLU A 41 -0.09 9.94 2.49
CA GLU A 41 -1.17 10.91 2.53
C GLU A 41 -0.77 12.16 3.32
N HIS A 42 -0.15 11.99 4.49
CA HIS A 42 0.30 13.09 5.35
C HIS A 42 1.32 13.99 4.64
N ILE A 43 2.32 13.40 3.97
CA ILE A 43 3.36 14.14 3.24
C ILE A 43 2.93 14.53 1.82
N ARG A 44 1.69 14.23 1.40
CA ARG A 44 1.13 14.53 0.08
C ARG A 44 1.97 13.97 -1.08
N ALA A 45 2.31 12.68 -0.99
CA ALA A 45 3.09 11.95 -1.99
C ALA A 45 2.21 11.03 -2.88
N PRO A 46 1.45 11.58 -3.84
CA PRO A 46 0.40 10.83 -4.56
C PRO A 46 0.94 9.65 -5.39
N TYR A 47 2.15 9.76 -5.96
CA TYR A 47 2.77 8.65 -6.68
C TYR A 47 3.01 7.46 -5.75
N TRP A 48 3.57 7.72 -4.57
CA TRP A 48 3.84 6.69 -3.57
C TRP A 48 2.56 6.12 -2.98
N THR A 49 1.53 6.94 -2.74
CA THR A 49 0.19 6.45 -2.37
C THR A 49 -0.34 5.44 -3.39
N ALA A 50 -0.33 5.79 -4.68
CA ALA A 50 -0.86 4.92 -5.73
C ALA A 50 -0.04 3.62 -5.86
N ARG A 51 1.29 3.69 -5.77
CA ARG A 51 2.16 2.51 -5.81
C ARG A 51 1.91 1.57 -4.62
N THR A 52 1.82 2.12 -3.41
CA THR A 52 1.52 1.34 -2.20
C THR A 52 0.15 0.68 -2.29
N GLN A 53 -0.85 1.35 -2.87
CA GLN A 53 -2.17 0.76 -3.10
C GLN A 53 -2.12 -0.47 -4.02
N LEU A 54 -1.32 -0.44 -5.09
CA LEU A 54 -1.16 -1.58 -6.00
C LEU A 54 -0.45 -2.75 -5.30
N GLU A 55 0.68 -2.50 -4.62
CA GLU A 55 1.43 -3.52 -3.91
C GLU A 55 0.61 -4.16 -2.75
N PHE A 56 -0.25 -3.37 -2.10
CA PHE A 56 -1.18 -3.89 -1.10
C PHE A 56 -2.29 -4.73 -1.76
N ALA A 57 -2.85 -4.30 -2.88
CA ALA A 57 -3.83 -5.10 -3.62
C ALA A 57 -3.24 -6.44 -4.09
N GLU A 58 -1.99 -6.45 -4.53
CA GLU A 58 -1.25 -7.67 -4.88
C GLU A 58 -1.12 -8.62 -3.69
N MET A 59 -0.71 -8.11 -2.52
CA MET A 59 -0.65 -8.92 -1.29
C MET A 59 -2.01 -9.52 -0.94
N LEU A 60 -3.09 -8.74 -1.02
CA LEU A 60 -4.45 -9.22 -0.73
C LEU A 60 -4.89 -10.32 -1.70
N HIS A 61 -4.52 -10.22 -2.98
CA HIS A 61 -4.74 -11.31 -3.93
C HIS A 61 -3.93 -12.56 -3.59
N GLU A 62 -2.68 -12.41 -3.13
CA GLU A 62 -1.83 -13.53 -2.73
C GLU A 62 -2.37 -14.24 -1.47
N ARG A 63 -2.84 -13.47 -0.47
CA ARG A 63 -3.46 -14.01 0.76
C ARG A 63 -4.76 -14.77 0.44
N GLY A 64 -5.58 -14.25 -0.47
CA GLY A 64 -6.73 -14.97 -1.02
C GLY A 64 -7.91 -15.18 -0.05
N ALA A 65 -8.07 -14.35 1.00
CA ALA A 65 -9.25 -14.45 1.85
C ALA A 65 -10.51 -13.93 1.13
N SER A 66 -11.70 -14.40 1.54
CA SER A 66 -12.97 -14.04 0.87
C SER A 66 -13.27 -12.53 0.88
N SER A 67 -12.82 -11.81 1.91
CA SER A 67 -12.95 -10.35 2.00
C SER A 67 -11.90 -9.57 1.19
N ASP A 68 -10.79 -10.21 0.82
CA ASP A 68 -9.61 -9.54 0.24
C ASP A 68 -9.87 -9.03 -1.17
N LEU A 69 -10.67 -9.75 -1.97
CA LEU A 69 -10.99 -9.36 -3.35
C LEU A 69 -11.62 -7.97 -3.41
N SER A 70 -12.65 -7.73 -2.59
CA SER A 70 -13.35 -6.44 -2.56
C SER A 70 -12.43 -5.28 -2.17
N ARG A 71 -11.48 -5.53 -1.27
CA ARG A 71 -10.52 -4.53 -0.80
C ARG A 71 -9.41 -4.30 -1.80
N ALA A 72 -8.88 -5.34 -2.44
CA ALA A 72 -7.90 -5.26 -3.51
C ALA A 72 -8.45 -4.44 -4.68
N ASP A 73 -9.68 -4.70 -5.12
CA ASP A 73 -10.35 -3.93 -6.16
C ASP A 73 -10.47 -2.45 -5.79
N ALA A 74 -10.89 -2.15 -4.57
CA ALA A 74 -11.00 -0.77 -4.09
C ALA A 74 -9.65 -0.03 -4.12
N LEU A 75 -8.56 -0.71 -3.73
CA LEU A 75 -7.21 -0.15 -3.77
C LEU A 75 -6.74 0.10 -5.21
N VAL A 76 -6.95 -0.85 -6.12
CA VAL A 76 -6.63 -0.70 -7.54
C VAL A 76 -7.39 0.47 -8.16
N GLN A 77 -8.69 0.63 -7.86
CA GLN A 77 -9.47 1.74 -8.38
C GLN A 77 -8.95 3.10 -7.90
N ARG A 78 -8.58 3.22 -6.62
CA ARG A 78 -7.96 4.45 -6.09
C ARG A 78 -6.61 4.75 -6.77
N ALA A 79 -5.77 3.73 -6.95
CA ALA A 79 -4.48 3.89 -7.63
C ALA A 79 -4.67 4.37 -9.07
N ARG A 80 -5.63 3.80 -9.81
CA ARG A 80 -5.98 4.21 -11.17
C ARG A 80 -6.45 5.66 -11.24
N GLN A 81 -7.31 6.09 -10.33
CA GLN A 81 -7.78 7.47 -10.27
C GLN A 81 -6.63 8.45 -10.06
N VAL A 82 -5.71 8.14 -9.14
CA VAL A 82 -4.53 8.98 -8.89
C VAL A 82 -3.61 9.01 -10.12
N ALA A 83 -3.32 7.85 -10.70
CA ALA A 83 -2.47 7.74 -11.87
C ALA A 83 -3.04 8.53 -13.06
N HIS A 84 -4.36 8.44 -13.30
CA HIS A 84 -5.02 9.20 -14.35
C HIS A 84 -4.95 10.71 -14.10
N LYS A 85 -5.31 11.16 -12.89
CA LYS A 85 -5.32 12.60 -12.54
C LYS A 85 -3.93 13.25 -12.57
N ARG A 86 -2.87 12.47 -12.36
CA ARG A 86 -1.49 12.97 -12.23
C ARG A 86 -0.58 12.63 -13.42
N GLY A 87 -1.07 11.85 -14.40
CA GLY A 87 -0.29 11.43 -15.56
C GLY A 87 0.70 10.29 -15.29
N TYR A 88 0.50 9.50 -14.23
CA TYR A 88 1.38 8.36 -13.88
C TYR A 88 1.00 7.07 -14.63
N GLN A 89 0.74 7.14 -15.93
CA GLN A 89 0.21 5.98 -16.67
C GLN A 89 1.15 4.77 -16.67
N GLY A 90 2.48 5.01 -16.62
CA GLY A 90 3.48 3.95 -16.48
C GLY A 90 3.45 3.21 -15.13
N LEU A 91 2.62 3.64 -14.17
CA LEU A 91 2.40 2.92 -12.90
C LEU A 91 1.39 1.77 -13.05
N LEU A 92 0.55 1.79 -14.09
CA LEU A 92 -0.53 0.81 -14.31
C LEU A 92 -0.19 -0.23 -15.39
N ALA A 93 1.00 -0.13 -15.97
CA ALA A 93 1.51 -1.04 -17.01
C ALA A 93 2.25 -2.22 -16.37
#